data_AF-A0A962ZFP8-F1
#
_entry.id   AF-A0A962ZFP8-F1
#
_cell.length_a   1.000
_cell.length_b   1.000
_cell.length_c   1.000
_cell.angle_alpha   90.00
_cell.angle_beta   90.00
_cell.angle_gamma   90.00
#
_symmetry.space_group_name_H-M   'P 1'
#
loop_
_entity.id
_entity.type
_entity.pdbx_description
1 polymer ?
#
loop_
_entity_poly.entity_id
_entity_poly.type
_entity_poly.pdbx_seq_one_letter_code
_entity_poly.pdbx_strand_id
1 'polypeptide(L)' 'MFLLEGLFHLSALQLVVYTLIVTHITIVSVTVYLHRHSAHRALDLHPALAHFFR' A
#
# COMPACT_ATOMS: atom_id res chain seq x y z
N MET A 1 -26.90 9.72 -0.41
CA MET A 1 -26.36 9.87 -1.78
C MET A 1 -25.59 11.18 -1.84
N PHE A 2 -24.46 11.26 -1.12
CA PHE A 2 -23.60 12.44 -1.06
C PHE A 2 -22.13 12.00 -0.92
N LEU A 3 -21.89 10.86 -0.23
CA LEU A 3 -20.58 10.20 -0.17
C LEU A 3 -20.10 9.57 -1.49
N LEU A 4 -20.98 9.38 -2.48
CA LEU A 4 -20.60 8.85 -3.80
C LEU A 4 -20.13 9.96 -4.77
N GLU A 5 -20.43 11.22 -4.47
CA GLU A 5 -19.98 12.41 -5.21
C GLU A 5 -18.60 12.83 -4.65
N GLY A 6 -17.64 11.88 -4.68
CA GLY A 6 -16.36 11.98 -3.97
C GLY A 6 -15.52 13.20 -4.35
N LEU A 7 -14.66 13.64 -3.41
CA LEU A 7 -13.74 14.78 -3.49
C LEU A 7 -12.91 14.84 -4.80
N PHE A 8 -12.75 13.69 -5.44
CA PHE A 8 -12.22 13.52 -6.78
C PHE A 8 -13.35 12.90 -7.60
N HIS A 9 -13.72 13.52 -8.74
CA HIS A 9 -14.68 12.99 -9.72
C HIS A 9 -14.14 11.70 -10.39
N LEU A 10 -13.86 10.67 -9.61
CA LEU A 10 -13.38 9.37 -10.04
C LEU A 10 -14.57 8.47 -10.35
N SER A 11 -14.50 7.76 -11.46
CA SER A 11 -15.45 6.68 -11.74
C SER A 11 -15.34 5.56 -10.69
N ALA A 12 -16.42 4.82 -10.47
CA ALA A 12 -16.46 3.73 -9.50
C ALA A 12 -15.33 2.69 -9.73
N LEU A 13 -15.01 2.40 -11.00
CA LEU A 13 -13.93 1.48 -11.35
C LEU A 13 -12.55 2.04 -10.95
N GLN A 14 -12.30 3.34 -11.17
CA GLN A 14 -11.05 3.98 -10.76
C GLN A 14 -10.86 3.94 -9.25
N LEU A 15 -11.94 4.15 -8.48
CA LEU A 15 -11.88 4.04 -7.02
C LEU A 15 -11.52 2.63 -6.58
N VAL A 16 -12.17 1.60 -7.15
CA VAL A 16 -11.88 0.20 -6.84
C VAL A 16 -10.42 -0.15 -7.13
N VAL A 17 -9.92 0.21 -8.32
CA VAL A 17 -8.53 -0.03 -8.71
C VAL A 17 -7.57 0.68 -7.76
N TYR A 18 -7.84 1.95 -7.44
CA TYR A 18 -7.03 2.71 -6.50
C TYR A 18 -6.98 2.04 -5.12
N THR A 19 -8.14 1.66 -4.58
CA THR A 19 -8.22 0.97 -3.29
C THR A 19 -7.45 -0.35 -3.31
N LEU A 20 -7.55 -1.15 -4.37
CA LEU A 20 -6.81 -2.40 -4.50
C LEU A 20 -5.29 -2.17 -4.52
N ILE A 21 -4.82 -1.17 -5.27
CA ILE A 21 -3.39 -0.81 -5.33
C ILE A 21 -2.89 -0.40 -3.94
N VAL A 22 -3.57 0.54 -3.29
CA VAL A 22 -3.14 1.04 -1.96
C VAL A 22 -3.21 -0.06 -0.91
N THR A 23 -4.22 -0.92 -0.98
CA THR A 23 -4.34 -2.07 -0.07
C THR A 23 -3.18 -3.04 -0.27
N HIS A 24 -2.83 -3.36 -1.53
CA HIS A 24 -1.71 -4.24 -1.82
C HIS A 24 -0.39 -3.67 -1.32
N ILE A 25 -0.13 -2.37 -1.57
CA ILE A 25 1.04 -1.68 -1.05
C ILE A 25 1.09 -1.78 0.47
N THR A 26 -0.04 -1.53 1.16
CA THR A 26 -0.12 -1.61 2.62
C THR A 26 0.19 -3.02 3.15
N ILE A 27 -0.36 -4.06 2.50
CA ILE A 27 -0.08 -5.45 2.87
C ILE A 27 1.42 -5.74 2.74
N VAL A 28 2.06 -5.33 1.65
CA VAL A 28 3.51 -5.53 1.45
C VAL A 28 4.31 -4.75 2.49
N SER A 29 3.93 -3.50 2.79
CA SER A 29 4.56 -2.69 3.83
C SER A 29 4.52 -3.36 5.19
N VAL A 30 3.35 -3.86 5.62
CA VAL A 30 3.21 -4.47 6.96
C VAL A 30 3.86 -5.84 7.02
N THR A 31 3.64 -6.69 6.02
CA THR A 31 4.07 -8.10 6.08
C THR A 31 5.54 -8.28 5.72
N VAL A 32 6.03 -7.64 4.66
CA VAL A 32 7.42 -7.83 4.20
C VAL A 32 8.34 -6.83 4.89
N TYR A 33 8.02 -5.54 4.85
CA TYR A 33 8.92 -4.53 5.39
C TYR A 33 8.87 -4.46 6.92
N LEU A 34 7.71 -4.20 7.54
CA LEU A 34 7.63 -4.03 8.99
C LEU A 34 7.83 -5.34 9.76
N HIS A 35 7.09 -6.38 9.40
CA HIS A 35 7.15 -7.65 10.14
C HIS A 35 8.43 -8.44 9.85
N ARG A 36 8.71 -8.75 8.57
CA ARG A 36 9.83 -9.67 8.25
C ARG A 36 11.19 -8.97 8.23
N HIS A 37 11.30 -7.80 7.64
CA HIS A 37 12.58 -7.09 7.55
C HIS A 37 12.90 -6.27 8.82
N SER A 38 11.99 -5.42 9.30
CA SER A 38 12.28 -4.53 10.43
C SER A 38 12.21 -5.25 11.79
N ALA A 39 11.14 -6.00 12.07
CA ALA A 39 10.97 -6.66 13.37
C ALA A 39 11.81 -7.94 13.50
N HIS A 40 11.78 -8.81 12.48
CA HIS A 40 12.45 -10.11 12.55
C HIS A 40 13.80 -10.18 11.83
N ARG A 41 14.19 -9.16 11.05
CA ARG A 41 15.42 -9.15 10.21
C ARG A 41 15.65 -10.47 9.46
N ALA A 42 14.55 -11.08 9.02
CA ALA A 42 14.53 -12.41 8.40
C ALA A 42 14.75 -12.35 6.88
N LEU A 43 14.77 -11.14 6.30
CA LEU A 43 14.95 -10.88 4.88
C LEU A 43 15.82 -9.63 4.69
N ASP A 44 16.81 -9.69 3.80
CA ASP A 44 17.54 -8.52 3.34
C ASP A 44 16.82 -7.90 2.14
N LEU A 45 16.35 -6.66 2.29
CA LEU A 45 15.67 -5.91 1.23
C LEU A 45 16.67 -5.09 0.42
N HIS A 46 16.42 -4.98 -0.88
CA HIS A 46 17.19 -4.08 -1.74
C HIS A 46 17.08 -2.63 -1.22
N PRO A 47 18.16 -1.83 -1.22
CA PRO A 47 18.17 -0.48 -0.64
C PRO A 47 17.06 0.44 -1.16
N ALA A 48 16.71 0.33 -2.44
CA ALA A 48 15.62 1.09 -3.04
C ALA A 48 14.25 0.74 -2.44
N LEU A 49 13.98 -0.54 -2.21
CA LEU A 49 12.72 -1.00 -1.60
C LEU A 49 12.67 -0.64 -0.12
N ALA A 50 13.80 -0.81 0.59
CA ALA A 50 13.91 -0.37 1.97
C ALA A 50 13.65 1.14 2.10
N HIS A 51 14.19 1.96 1.21
CA HIS A 51 13.92 3.41 1.21
C HIS A 51 12.47 3.75 0.87
N PHE A 52 11.86 3.04 -0.08
CA PHE A 52 10.45 3.25 -0.45
C PHE A 52 9.48 2.96 0.71
N PHE A 53 9.77 1.95 1.53
CA PHE A 53 8.90 1.54 2.63
C PHE A 53 9.26 2.15 4.01
N ARG A 54 10.42 2.80 4.14
CA ARG A 54 10.91 3.42 5.38
C ARG A 54 10.26 4.77 5.64
#